data_AF-A0A1G9ES96-F1
#
_entry.id   AF-A0A1G9ES96-F1
#
_cell.length_a   1.000
_cell.length_b   1.000
_cell.length_c   1.000
_cell.angle_alpha   90.00
_cell.angle_beta   90.00
_cell.angle_gamma   90.00
#
_symmetry.space_group_name_H-M   'P 1'
#
loop_
_entity.id
_entity.type
_entity.pdbx_description
1 polymer ?
#
loop_
_entity_poly.entity_id
_entity_poly.type
_entity_poly.pdbx_seq_one_letter_code
_entity_poly.pdbx_strand_id
1 'polypeptide(L)'
;MDLAEWYAGRRWVALLELIDNLPTACRLNEAIANDPEAAAALAAAPRSEDPWSPRVSEFDLTATMLREILHAIKALKQVSIAAAGGKPGEEKPFPAPFTEIDRAIAAAERSWAEAFVGQFGFSPDDI
;
A
#
# COMPACT_ATOMS: atom_id res chain seq x y z
N MET A 1 2.12 7.29 -30.84
CA MET A 1 0.95 7.78 -30.10
C MET A 1 1.14 9.28 -29.93
N ASP A 2 0.22 10.10 -30.45
CA ASP A 2 0.30 11.56 -30.34
C ASP A 2 -0.75 12.07 -29.34
N LEU A 3 -0.29 12.75 -28.29
CA LEU A 3 -1.15 13.32 -27.26
C LEU A 3 -2.00 14.47 -27.80
N ALA A 4 -1.47 15.24 -28.77
CA ALA A 4 -2.19 16.35 -29.37
C ALA A 4 -3.42 15.87 -30.15
N GLU A 5 -3.28 14.74 -30.86
CA GLU A 5 -4.39 14.09 -31.57
C GLU A 5 -5.48 13.60 -30.59
N TRP A 6 -5.09 12.99 -29.47
CA TRP A 6 -6.04 12.49 -28.47
C TRP A 6 -6.77 13.62 -27.76
N TYR A 7 -6.06 14.71 -27.45
CA TYR A 7 -6.65 15.91 -26.87
C TYR A 7 -7.64 16.58 -27.83
N ALA A 8 -7.24 16.82 -29.08
CA ALA A 8 -8.10 17.42 -30.10
C ALA A 8 -9.32 16.54 -30.40
N GLY A 9 -9.14 15.21 -30.42
CA GLY A 9 -10.18 14.21 -30.57
C GLY A 9 -11.05 13.99 -29.33
N ARG A 10 -10.84 14.76 -28.24
CA ARG A 10 -11.57 14.66 -26.96
C ARG A 10 -11.60 13.26 -26.37
N ARG A 11 -10.50 12.50 -26.55
CA ARG A 11 -10.35 11.14 -26.04
C ARG A 11 -9.91 11.14 -24.57
N TRP A 12 -10.75 11.72 -23.70
CA TRP A 12 -10.41 11.95 -22.30
C TRP A 12 -10.12 10.67 -21.52
N VAL A 13 -10.90 9.61 -21.76
CA VAL A 13 -10.70 8.32 -21.09
C VAL A 13 -9.31 7.75 -21.41
N ALA A 14 -8.88 7.78 -22.67
CA ALA A 14 -7.57 7.27 -23.07
C ALA A 14 -6.41 8.10 -22.47
N LEU A 15 -6.60 9.41 -22.32
CA LEU A 15 -5.62 10.27 -21.66
C LEU A 15 -5.52 9.98 -20.15
N LEU A 16 -6.65 9.75 -19.48
CA LEU A 16 -6.67 9.35 -18.07
C LEU A 16 -6.04 7.96 -17.88
N GLU A 17 -6.39 6.99 -18.72
CA GLU A 17 -5.77 5.67 -18.71
C GLU A 17 -4.24 5.75 -18.91
N LEU A 18 -3.77 6.65 -19.78
CA LEU A 18 -2.33 6.86 -19.94
C LEU A 18 -1.69 7.40 -18.66
N ILE A 19 -2.32 8.39 -18.02
CA ILE A 19 -1.86 8.97 -16.75
C ILE A 19 -1.81 7.90 -15.67
N ASP A 20 -2.85 7.06 -15.56
CA ASP A 20 -2.96 6.00 -14.56
C ASP A 20 -1.89 4.91 -14.73
N ASN A 21 -1.39 4.72 -15.96
CA ASN A 21 -0.33 3.77 -16.29
C ASN A 21 1.08 4.37 -16.24
N LEU A 22 1.25 5.65 -15.88
CA LEU A 22 2.57 6.22 -15.67
C LEU A 22 3.24 5.59 -14.45
N PRO A 23 4.58 5.38 -14.47
CA PRO A 23 5.31 4.93 -13.30
C PRO A 23 5.09 5.86 -12.11
N THR A 24 5.05 5.33 -10.88
CA THR A 24 4.90 6.16 -9.68
C THR A 24 6.00 7.22 -9.59
N ALA A 25 7.24 6.88 -9.96
CA ALA A 25 8.37 7.80 -10.03
C ALA A 25 8.45 8.56 -11.37
N CYS A 26 7.41 9.30 -11.73
CA CYS A 26 7.39 10.16 -12.93
C CYS A 26 7.28 11.64 -12.58
N ARG A 27 7.66 12.50 -13.53
CA ARG A 27 7.62 13.97 -13.37
C ARG A 27 6.22 14.52 -13.10
N LEU A 28 5.17 13.85 -13.59
CA LEU A 28 3.80 14.25 -13.32
C LEU A 28 3.45 14.09 -11.84
N ASN A 29 3.74 12.92 -11.26
CA ASN A 29 3.50 12.67 -9.83
C ASN A 29 4.35 13.57 -8.94
N GLU A 30 5.60 13.84 -9.34
CA GLU A 30 6.45 14.83 -8.66
C GLU A 30 5.81 16.23 -8.67
N ALA A 31 5.29 16.69 -9.81
CA ALA A 31 4.61 17.98 -9.91
C ALA A 31 3.34 18.03 -9.04
N ILE A 32 2.52 16.98 -9.07
CA ILE A 32 1.30 16.87 -8.25
C ILE A 32 1.65 16.90 -6.75
N ALA A 33 2.69 16.17 -6.33
CA ALA A 33 3.09 16.12 -4.92
C ALA A 33 3.64 17.46 -4.41
N ASN A 34 4.18 18.31 -5.29
CA ASN A 34 4.74 19.61 -4.95
C ASN A 34 3.78 20.78 -5.21
N ASP A 35 2.55 20.51 -5.69
CA ASP A 35 1.53 21.53 -5.86
C ASP A 35 1.01 21.99 -4.48
N PRO A 36 1.12 23.28 -4.12
CA PRO A 36 0.67 23.79 -2.83
C PRO A 36 -0.81 23.55 -2.55
N GLU A 37 -1.66 23.59 -3.59
CA GLU A 37 -3.11 23.39 -3.43
C GLU A 37 -3.42 21.92 -3.12
N ALA A 38 -2.83 20.99 -3.89
CA ALA A 38 -2.94 19.56 -3.63
C ALA A 38 -2.37 19.18 -2.26
N ALA A 39 -1.22 19.75 -1.87
CA ALA A 39 -0.62 19.50 -0.57
C ALA A 39 -1.51 19.96 0.60
N ALA A 40 -2.15 21.12 0.48
CA ALA A 40 -3.10 21.61 1.48
C ALA A 40 -4.33 20.69 1.60
N ALA A 41 -4.86 20.21 0.47
CA ALA A 41 -5.98 19.27 0.47
C ALA A 41 -5.61 17.92 1.09
N LEU A 42 -4.44 17.37 0.76
CA LEU A 42 -3.95 16.11 1.33
C LEU A 42 -3.65 16.22 2.83
N ALA A 43 -3.16 17.37 3.30
CA ALA A 43 -2.92 17.61 4.72
C ALA A 43 -4.21 17.72 5.53
N ALA A 44 -5.30 18.19 4.92
CA ALA A 44 -6.62 18.27 5.54
C ALA A 44 -7.38 16.94 5.52
N ALA A 45 -6.98 15.99 4.66
CA ALA A 45 -7.62 14.68 4.58
C ALA A 45 -7.34 13.86 5.86
N PRO A 46 -8.33 13.08 6.35
CA PRO A 46 -8.09 12.14 7.43
C PRO A 46 -7.01 11.14 6.99
N ARG A 47 -6.05 10.86 7.88
CA ARG A 47 -5.05 9.84 7.61
C ARG A 47 -5.74 8.48 7.52
N SER A 48 -5.44 7.72 6.47
CA SER A 48 -5.87 6.33 6.41
C SER A 48 -5.24 5.56 7.56
N GLU A 49 -6.05 4.74 8.24
CA GLU A 49 -5.55 3.78 9.23
C GLU A 49 -4.99 2.51 8.55
N ASP A 50 -5.32 2.32 7.27
CA ASP A 50 -4.86 1.15 6.52
C ASP A 50 -3.34 1.20 6.30
N PRO A 51 -2.62 0.09 6.59
CA PRO A 51 -1.21 -0.01 6.28
C PRO A 51 -0.96 0.18 4.78
N TRP A 52 0.04 0.99 4.44
CA TRP A 52 0.44 1.13 3.04
C TRP A 52 0.94 -0.21 2.47
N SER A 53 0.49 -0.54 1.26
CA SER A 53 0.95 -1.68 0.49
C SER A 53 1.37 -1.25 -0.92
N PRO A 54 2.47 -1.77 -1.47
CA PRO A 54 2.87 -1.47 -2.84
C PRO A 54 1.87 -2.00 -3.88
N ARG A 55 1.83 -1.38 -5.07
CA ARG A 55 1.02 -1.86 -6.19
C ARG A 55 1.62 -3.14 -6.76
N VAL A 56 0.77 -4.08 -7.19
CA VAL A 56 1.19 -5.34 -7.82
C VAL A 56 2.03 -5.07 -9.08
N SER A 57 1.65 -4.08 -9.88
CA SER A 57 2.35 -3.70 -11.12
C SER A 57 3.78 -3.22 -10.91
N GLU A 58 4.12 -2.77 -9.71
CA GLU A 58 5.45 -2.27 -9.35
C GLU A 58 6.25 -3.26 -8.51
N PHE A 59 5.62 -4.38 -8.14
CA PHE A 59 6.23 -5.41 -7.31
C PHE A 59 6.80 -6.53 -8.18
N ASP A 60 7.86 -6.18 -8.91
CA ASP A 60 8.56 -7.11 -9.79
C ASP A 60 9.55 -8.01 -9.02
N LEU A 61 10.32 -8.80 -9.78
CA LEU A 61 11.35 -9.67 -9.20
C LEU A 61 12.41 -8.85 -8.45
N THR A 62 12.78 -7.67 -8.95
CA THR A 62 13.79 -6.82 -8.30
C THR A 62 13.28 -6.29 -6.98
N ALA A 63 12.05 -5.78 -6.93
CA ALA A 63 11.38 -5.36 -5.69
C ALA A 63 11.29 -6.52 -4.69
N THR A 64 10.97 -7.72 -5.17
CA THR A 64 10.95 -8.94 -4.34
C THR A 64 12.32 -9.25 -3.76
N MET A 65 13.38 -9.27 -4.58
CA MET A 65 14.75 -9.54 -4.11
C MET A 65 15.24 -8.49 -3.12
N LEU A 66 14.95 -7.21 -3.36
CA LEU A 66 15.27 -6.13 -2.43
C LEU A 66 14.56 -6.30 -1.09
N ARG A 67 13.29 -6.73 -1.12
CA ARG A 67 12.54 -7.06 0.09
C ARG A 67 13.21 -8.19 0.87
N GLU A 68 13.60 -9.28 0.22
CA GLU A 68 14.29 -10.40 0.87
C GLU A 68 15.63 -9.98 1.47
N ILE A 69 16.40 -9.15 0.77
CA ILE A 69 17.65 -8.58 1.30
C ILE A 69 17.37 -7.73 2.55
N LEU A 70 16.34 -6.87 2.51
CA LEU A 70 15.94 -6.05 3.64
C LEU A 70 15.56 -6.92 4.86
N HIS A 71 14.84 -8.03 4.64
CA HIS A 71 14.52 -8.99 5.69
C HIS A 71 15.77 -9.66 6.27
N ALA A 72 16.71 -10.08 5.42
CA ALA A 72 17.96 -10.68 5.88
C ALA A 72 18.79 -9.70 6.73
N ILE A 73 18.87 -8.43 6.33
CA ILE A 73 19.56 -7.38 7.08
C ILE A 73 18.88 -7.14 8.44
N LYS A 74 17.54 -7.06 8.46
CA LYS A 74 16.78 -6.91 9.70
C LYS A 74 17.02 -8.10 10.64
N ALA A 75 16.99 -9.33 10.13
CA ALA A 75 17.30 -10.52 10.92
C ALA A 75 18.72 -10.47 11.50
N LEU A 76 19.71 -10.08 10.69
CA LEU A 76 21.09 -9.91 11.14
C LEU A 76 21.19 -8.88 12.29
N LYS A 77 20.50 -7.74 12.16
CA LYS A 77 20.44 -6.71 13.21
C LYS A 77 19.89 -7.29 14.52
N GLN A 78 18.81 -8.05 14.49
CA GLN A 78 18.23 -8.65 15.68
C GLN A 78 19.20 -9.65 16.34
N VAL A 79 19.90 -10.45 15.54
CA VAL A 79 20.95 -11.37 16.04
C VAL A 79 22.10 -10.60 16.69
N SER A 80 22.55 -9.49 16.08
CA SER A 80 23.59 -8.65 16.67
C SER A 80 23.18 -8.03 18.01
N ILE A 81 21.92 -7.56 18.13
CA ILE A 81 21.38 -7.03 19.39
C ILE A 81 21.36 -8.13 20.46
N ALA A 82 20.89 -9.33 20.12
CA ALA A 82 20.87 -10.46 21.04
C ALA A 82 22.28 -10.85 21.50
N ALA A 83 23.24 -10.91 20.58
CA ALA A 83 24.63 -11.24 20.87
C ALA A 83 25.31 -10.22 21.80
N ALA A 84 24.91 -8.95 21.72
CA ALA A 84 25.37 -7.89 22.62
C ALA A 84 24.66 -7.89 24.00
N GLY A 85 23.79 -8.86 24.28
CA GLY A 85 23.02 -8.96 25.53
C GLY A 85 21.77 -8.08 25.58
N GLY A 86 21.35 -7.49 24.45
CA GLY A 86 20.09 -6.76 24.34
C GLY A 86 18.90 -7.69 24.10
N LYS A 87 17.68 -7.18 24.32
CA LYS A 87 16.44 -7.85 23.92
C LYS A 87 16.02 -7.36 22.53
N PRO A 88 16.07 -8.21 21.48
CA PRO A 88 15.65 -7.83 20.14
C PRO A 88 14.15 -7.49 20.13
N GLY A 89 13.78 -6.43 19.38
CA GLY A 89 12.39 -5.99 19.26
C GLY A 89 11.62 -6.78 18.20
N GLU A 90 10.28 -6.65 18.20
CA GLU A 90 9.46 -7.21 17.12
C GLU A 90 9.70 -6.43 15.83
N GLU A 91 10.19 -7.12 14.80
CA GLU A 91 10.48 -6.52 13.51
C GLU A 91 9.28 -6.72 12.58
N LYS A 92 8.64 -5.61 12.19
CA LYS A 92 7.56 -5.66 11.21
C LYS A 92 8.11 -5.99 9.82
N PRO A 93 7.54 -6.97 9.12
CA PRO A 93 7.92 -7.26 7.75
C PRO A 93 7.62 -6.05 6.86
N PHE A 94 8.42 -5.88 5.80
CA PHE A 94 8.09 -4.88 4.79
C PHE A 94 6.81 -5.32 4.05
N PRO A 95 5.85 -4.42 3.81
CA PRO A 95 4.55 -4.80 3.27
C PRO A 95 4.68 -5.41 1.87
N ALA A 96 3.93 -6.49 1.65
CA ALA A 96 3.72 -7.07 0.32
C ALA A 96 2.57 -6.35 -0.40
N PRO A 97 2.44 -6.51 -1.73
CA PRO A 97 1.27 -6.01 -2.44
C PRO A 97 -0.01 -6.60 -1.87
N PHE A 98 -1.01 -5.76 -1.70
CA PHE A 98 -2.32 -6.20 -1.23
C PHE A 98 -3.17 -6.61 -2.44
N THR A 99 -3.57 -7.88 -2.47
CA THR A 99 -4.26 -8.51 -3.59
C THR A 99 -5.75 -8.71 -3.29
N GLU A 100 -6.53 -9.07 -4.32
CA GLU A 100 -7.94 -9.45 -4.14
C GLU A 100 -8.12 -10.68 -3.26
N ILE A 101 -7.12 -11.56 -3.18
CA ILE A 101 -7.13 -12.70 -2.27
C ILE A 101 -7.09 -12.20 -0.82
N ASP A 102 -6.22 -11.23 -0.53
CA ASP A 102 -6.09 -10.66 0.81
C ASP A 102 -7.38 -9.92 1.21
N ARG A 103 -8.03 -9.22 0.27
CA ARG A 103 -9.37 -8.63 0.49
C ARG A 103 -10.42 -9.69 0.82
N ALA A 104 -10.45 -10.79 0.07
CA ALA A 104 -11.41 -11.87 0.30
C ALA A 104 -11.19 -12.55 1.65
N ILE A 105 -9.93 -12.75 2.06
CA ILE A 105 -9.56 -13.28 3.37
C ILE A 105 -10.04 -12.32 4.47
N ALA A 106 -9.71 -11.03 4.38
CA ALA A 106 -10.13 -10.04 5.38
C ALA A 106 -11.68 -9.96 5.51
N ALA A 107 -12.41 -10.04 4.40
CA ALA A 107 -13.86 -10.09 4.41
C ALA A 107 -14.41 -11.37 5.08
N ALA A 108 -13.78 -12.52 4.83
CA ALA A 108 -14.14 -13.78 5.47
C ALA A 108 -13.85 -13.76 6.98
N GLU A 109 -12.70 -13.23 7.40
CA GLU A 109 -12.35 -13.05 8.82
C GLU A 109 -13.32 -12.13 9.54
N ARG A 110 -13.70 -11.01 8.91
CA ARG A 110 -14.70 -10.09 9.46
C ARG A 110 -16.06 -10.76 9.65
N SER A 111 -16.56 -11.45 8.63
CA SER A 111 -17.85 -12.15 8.72
C SER A 111 -17.82 -13.28 9.75
N TRP A 112 -16.69 -13.98 9.90
CA TRP A 112 -16.48 -14.96 10.97
C TRP A 112 -16.50 -14.29 12.36
N ALA A 113 -15.81 -13.17 12.54
CA ALA A 113 -15.78 -12.44 13.80
C ALA A 113 -17.17 -11.94 14.20
N GLU A 114 -17.92 -11.36 13.26
CA GLU A 114 -19.30 -10.93 13.47
C GLU A 114 -20.20 -12.12 13.89
N ALA A 115 -20.06 -13.27 13.23
CA ALA A 115 -20.80 -14.49 13.58
C ALA A 115 -20.42 -15.05 14.96
N PHE A 116 -19.13 -15.05 15.30
CA PHE A 116 -18.62 -15.50 16.58
C PHE A 116 -19.12 -14.61 17.72
N VAL A 117 -19.04 -13.29 17.57
CA VAL A 117 -19.48 -12.32 18.58
C VAL A 117 -21.01 -12.36 18.75
N GLY A 118 -21.75 -12.54 17.66
CA GLY A 118 -23.20 -12.77 17.70
C GLY A 118 -23.60 -14.02 18.48
N GLN A 119 -22.77 -15.07 18.50
CA GLN A 119 -23.01 -16.27 19.32
C GLN A 119 -23.00 -15.98 20.83
N PHE A 120 -22.27 -14.95 21.27
CA PHE A 120 -22.23 -14.51 22.66
C PHE A 120 -23.28 -13.43 22.99
N GLY A 121 -24.15 -13.08 22.04
CA GLY A 121 -25.27 -12.15 22.24
C GLY A 121 -24.92 -10.67 22.11
N PHE A 122 -23.74 -10.34 21.55
CA PHE A 122 -23.32 -8.97 21.25
C PHE A 122 -23.74 -8.58 19.83
N SER A 123 -24.02 -7.28 19.62
CA SER A 123 -24.37 -6.73 18.31
C SER A 123 -23.10 -6.42 17.50
N PRO A 124 -23.15 -6.44 16.16
CA PRO A 124 -22.06 -5.92 15.33
C PRO A 124 -21.69 -4.45 15.63
N ASP A 125 -22.61 -3.67 16.21
CA ASP A 125 -22.38 -2.27 16.63
C ASP A 125 -21.52 -2.15 17.91
N ASP A 126 -21.27 -3.27 18.62
CA ASP A 126 -20.46 -3.31 19.84
C ASP A 126 -18.95 -3.54 19.55
N ILE A 127 -18.57 -3.68 18.27
CA ILE A 127 -17.20 -3.96 17.76
C ILE A 127 -16.71 -2.81 16.88
#